data_AF-D8G0Y1-F1
#
_entry.id   AF-D8G0Y1-F1
#
_cell.length_a   1.000
_cell.length_b   1.000
_cell.length_c   1.000
_cell.angle_alpha   90.00
_cell.angle_beta   90.00
_cell.angle_gamma   90.00
#
_symmetry.space_group_name_H-M   'P 1'
#
loop_
_entity.id
_entity.type
_entity.pdbx_description
1 polymer ?
#
loop_
_entity_poly.entity_id
_entity_poly.type
_entity_poly.pdbx_seq_one_letter_code
_entity_poly.pdbx_strand_id
1 'polypeptide(L)'
;MVELNQLLLELESNLKWEGATKEWKERRESWVSDVAASVNLTYLAELLVELESNLQWELVDTHWKERADSWVEECRGASIVQEISSLLLELESNINSEAMADKWQQNRFKWIQQLHKYNET
;
A
#
# COMPACT_ATOMS: atom_id res chain seq x y z
N MET A 1 -12.00 9.93 1.20
CA MET A 1 -11.64 9.08 0.04
C MET A 1 -10.41 9.62 -0.67
N VAL A 2 -10.42 10.86 -1.17
CA VAL A 2 -9.22 11.52 -1.75
C VAL A 2 -7.98 11.39 -0.86
N GLU A 3 -8.16 11.52 0.45
CA GLU A 3 -7.09 11.39 1.44
C GLU A 3 -6.53 9.95 1.55
N LEU A 4 -7.34 8.90 1.42
CA LEU A 4 -6.84 7.52 1.48
C LEU A 4 -6.06 7.15 0.21
N ASN A 5 -6.53 7.62 -0.94
CA ASN A 5 -5.81 7.50 -2.20
C ASN A 5 -4.44 8.19 -2.10
N GLN A 6 -4.38 9.38 -1.49
CA GLN A 6 -3.13 10.09 -1.26
C GLN A 6 -2.17 9.31 -0.34
N LEU A 7 -2.67 8.66 0.71
CA LEU A 7 -1.84 7.84 1.58
C LEU A 7 -1.28 6.62 0.86
N LEU A 8 -2.06 5.97 -0.02
CA LEU A 8 -1.58 4.88 -0.86
C LEU A 8 -0.51 5.37 -1.85
N LEU A 9 -0.72 6.52 -2.51
CA LEU A 9 0.27 7.13 -3.39
C LEU A 9 1.53 7.55 -2.64
N GLU A 10 1.41 8.02 -1.40
CA GLU A 10 2.55 8.41 -0.58
C GLU A 10 3.41 7.19 -0.25
N LEU A 11 2.80 6.07 0.15
CA LEU A 11 3.51 4.81 0.34
C LEU A 11 4.25 4.39 -0.93
N GLU A 12 3.55 4.33 -2.06
CA GLU A 12 4.12 3.93 -3.34
C GLU A 12 5.30 4.81 -3.75
N SER A 13 5.16 6.13 -3.62
CA SER A 13 6.20 7.08 -4.01
C SER A 13 7.48 6.99 -3.17
N ASN A 14 7.41 6.36 -2.00
CA ASN A 14 8.54 6.13 -1.11
C ASN A 14 9.15 4.73 -1.27
N LEU A 15 8.57 3.86 -2.10
CA LEU A 15 9.23 2.62 -2.49
C LEU A 15 10.41 2.91 -3.42
N LYS A 16 11.54 2.27 -3.14
CA LYS A 16 12.70 2.30 -4.04
C LYS A 16 12.37 1.51 -5.30
N TRP A 17 12.93 1.94 -6.44
CA TRP A 17 12.74 1.24 -7.73
C TRP A 17 13.32 -0.17 -7.74
N GLU A 18 14.28 -0.44 -6.86
CA GLU A 18 14.85 -1.75 -6.58
C GLU A 18 13.87 -2.67 -5.83
N GLY A 19 12.90 -2.08 -5.11
CA GLY A 19 11.84 -2.77 -4.37
C GLY A 19 10.68 -3.27 -5.21
N ALA A 20 10.63 -2.91 -6.49
CA ALA A 20 9.54 -3.26 -7.38
C ALA A 20 10.00 -4.18 -8.53
N THR A 21 9.06 -4.97 -9.07
CA THR A 21 9.27 -5.77 -10.28
C THR A 21 9.52 -4.88 -11.50
N LYS A 22 9.95 -5.47 -12.62
CA LYS A 22 10.12 -4.71 -13.87
C LYS A 22 8.76 -4.30 -14.44
N GLU A 23 7.79 -5.21 -14.35
CA GLU A 23 6.41 -5.06 -14.78
C GLU A 23 5.76 -3.87 -14.06
N TRP A 24 6.03 -3.71 -12.77
CA TRP A 24 5.57 -2.54 -12.01
C TRP A 24 6.03 -1.23 -12.64
N LYS A 25 7.28 -1.17 -13.12
CA LYS A 25 7.85 0.07 -13.67
C LYS A 25 7.09 0.57 -14.89
N GLU A 26 6.56 -0.35 -15.67
CA GLU A 26 5.75 -0.07 -16.86
C GLU A 26 4.30 0.26 -16.46
N ARG A 27 3.77 -0.39 -15.41
CA ARG A 27 2.40 -0.20 -14.92
C ARG A 27 2.21 1.07 -14.07
N ARG A 28 3.25 1.48 -13.34
CA ARG A 28 3.22 2.52 -12.28
C ARG A 28 2.50 3.80 -12.68
N GLU A 29 2.80 4.37 -13.85
CA GLU A 29 2.23 5.66 -14.27
C GLU A 29 0.70 5.58 -14.44
N SER A 30 0.22 4.52 -15.09
CA SER A 30 -1.21 4.26 -15.22
C SER A 30 -1.84 3.93 -13.86
N TRP A 31 -1.15 3.18 -13.01
CA TRP A 31 -1.65 2.81 -11.68
C TRP A 31 -1.82 4.04 -10.78
N VAL A 32 -0.86 4.97 -10.81
CA VAL A 32 -0.96 6.25 -10.08
C VAL A 32 -2.19 7.04 -10.53
N SER A 33 -2.46 7.04 -11.83
CA SER A 33 -3.65 7.70 -12.40
C SER A 33 -4.94 7.02 -11.94
N ASP A 34 -4.97 5.69 -11.93
CA ASP A 34 -6.11 4.89 -11.46
C ASP A 34 -6.39 5.15 -9.97
N VAL A 35 -5.36 5.17 -9.13
CA VAL A 35 -5.48 5.48 -7.70
C VAL A 35 -5.97 6.92 -7.50
N ALA A 36 -5.42 7.88 -8.23
CA ALA A 36 -5.85 9.28 -8.11
C ALA A 36 -7.31 9.48 -8.54
N ALA A 37 -7.79 8.72 -9.53
CA ALA A 37 -9.15 8.78 -10.03
C ALA A 37 -10.15 7.89 -9.26
N SER A 38 -9.66 6.97 -8.41
CA SER A 38 -10.52 6.01 -7.72
C SER A 38 -11.50 6.69 -6.76
N VAL A 39 -12.78 6.47 -7.00
CA VAL A 39 -13.88 6.88 -6.11
C VAL A 39 -14.62 5.68 -5.49
N ASN A 40 -14.06 4.48 -5.65
CA ASN A 40 -14.65 3.24 -5.16
C ASN A 40 -13.65 2.54 -4.25
N LEU A 41 -14.05 2.23 -3.02
CA LEU A 41 -13.22 1.57 -2.02
C LEU A 41 -12.81 0.16 -2.46
N THR A 42 -13.71 -0.61 -3.05
CA THR A 42 -13.37 -1.94 -3.60
C THR A 42 -12.31 -1.82 -4.70
N TYR A 43 -12.43 -0.85 -5.59
CA TYR A 43 -11.41 -0.63 -6.62
C TYR A 43 -10.08 -0.14 -6.05
N LEU A 44 -10.11 0.70 -5.00
CA LEU A 44 -8.92 1.10 -4.28
C LEU A 44 -8.22 -0.09 -3.60
N ALA A 45 -8.98 -1.04 -3.06
CA ALA A 45 -8.45 -2.27 -2.48
C ALA A 45 -7.83 -3.19 -3.55
N GLU A 46 -8.41 -3.27 -4.75
CA GLU A 46 -7.80 -3.96 -5.89
C GLU A 46 -6.45 -3.33 -6.29
N LEU A 47 -6.38 -2.00 -6.33
CA LEU A 47 -5.13 -1.27 -6.62
C LEU A 47 -4.08 -1.48 -5.53
N LEU A 48 -4.50 -1.61 -4.26
CA LEU A 48 -3.62 -1.94 -3.14
C LEU A 48 -3.05 -3.37 -3.27
N VAL A 49 -3.87 -4.35 -3.65
CA VAL A 49 -3.41 -5.70 -3.97
C VAL A 49 -2.43 -5.69 -5.14
N GLU A 50 -2.71 -4.90 -6.18
CA GLU A 50 -1.82 -4.80 -7.33
C GLU A 50 -0.44 -4.27 -6.95
N LEU A 51 -0.36 -3.30 -6.05
CA LEU A 51 0.91 -2.81 -5.50
C LEU A 51 1.67 -3.94 -4.78
N GLU A 52 1.00 -4.65 -3.88
CA GLU A 52 1.59 -5.76 -3.11
C GLU A 52 2.18 -6.84 -4.02
N SER A 53 1.42 -7.27 -5.03
CA SER A 53 1.84 -8.33 -5.96
C SER A 53 3.01 -7.93 -6.86
N ASN A 54 3.37 -6.64 -6.86
CA ASN A 54 4.47 -6.07 -7.63
C ASN A 54 5.68 -5.68 -6.77
N LEU A 55 5.65 -5.96 -5.47
CA LEU A 55 6.82 -5.85 -4.61
C LEU A 55 7.76 -7.05 -4.81
N GLN A 56 9.07 -6.79 -4.68
CA GLN A 56 10.03 -7.88 -4.64
C GLN A 56 9.97 -8.60 -3.29
N TRP A 57 9.79 -9.92 -3.34
CA TRP A 57 9.63 -10.78 -2.17
C TRP A 57 10.86 -10.84 -1.25
N GLU A 58 12.02 -10.37 -1.72
CA GLU A 58 13.26 -10.20 -0.96
C GLU A 58 13.21 -8.96 -0.05
N LEU A 59 12.30 -8.04 -0.31
CA LEU A 59 12.22 -6.72 0.29
C LEU A 59 10.97 -6.55 1.17
N VAL A 60 10.25 -7.64 1.40
CA VAL A 60 9.16 -7.76 2.40
C VAL A 60 9.59 -8.69 3.54
N ASP A 61 8.92 -8.60 4.68
CA ASP A 61 9.15 -9.48 5.82
C ASP A 61 8.97 -10.96 5.42
N THR A 62 9.74 -11.86 6.02
CA THR A 62 9.68 -13.29 5.67
C THR A 62 8.30 -13.89 5.97
N HIS A 63 7.62 -13.44 7.03
CA HIS A 63 6.29 -13.92 7.41
C HIS A 63 5.19 -13.34 6.52
N TRP A 64 5.47 -12.25 5.79
CA TRP A 64 4.50 -11.66 4.87
C TRP A 64 4.05 -12.66 3.82
N LYS A 65 4.94 -13.55 3.36
CA LYS A 65 4.61 -14.58 2.35
C LYS A 65 3.50 -15.52 2.79
N GLU A 66 3.42 -15.81 4.07
CA GLU A 66 2.39 -16.67 4.65
C GLU A 66 1.09 -15.91 4.91
N ARG A 67 1.19 -14.58 5.10
CA ARG A 67 0.06 -13.68 5.39
C ARG A 67 -0.62 -13.15 4.12
N ALA A 68 0.15 -12.88 3.07
CA ALA A 68 -0.26 -12.18 1.85
C ALA A 68 -1.54 -12.77 1.23
N ASP A 69 -1.64 -14.10 1.12
CA ASP A 69 -2.84 -14.74 0.55
C ASP A 69 -4.13 -14.38 1.30
N SER A 70 -4.09 -14.43 2.64
CA SER A 70 -5.25 -14.04 3.46
C SER A 70 -5.52 -12.53 3.42
N TRP A 71 -4.46 -11.74 3.37
CA TRP A 71 -4.56 -10.29 3.27
C TRP A 71 -5.17 -9.85 1.92
N VAL A 72 -4.88 -10.57 0.83
CA VAL A 72 -5.51 -10.35 -0.49
C VAL A 72 -7.01 -10.65 -0.43
N GLU A 73 -7.42 -11.72 0.23
CA GLU A 73 -8.85 -12.03 0.42
C GLU A 73 -9.56 -10.98 1.27
N GLU A 74 -8.89 -10.47 2.31
CA GLU A 74 -9.42 -9.35 3.11
C GLU A 74 -9.56 -8.07 2.28
N CYS A 75 -8.59 -7.75 1.41
CA CYS A 75 -8.70 -6.63 0.47
C CYS A 75 -9.90 -6.80 -0.46
N ARG A 76 -10.16 -8.00 -0.98
CA ARG A 76 -11.33 -8.28 -1.83
C ARG A 76 -12.66 -8.10 -1.11
N GLY A 77 -12.69 -8.36 0.21
CA GLY A 77 -13.85 -8.14 1.06
C GLY A 77 -14.00 -6.70 1.54
N ALA A 78 -12.93 -5.89 1.48
CA ALA A 78 -12.91 -4.55 2.04
C ALA A 78 -13.86 -3.60 1.28
N SER A 79 -14.75 -2.97 2.05
CA SER A 79 -15.77 -2.08 1.51
C SER A 79 -15.95 -0.79 2.30
N ILE A 80 -15.25 -0.67 3.44
CA ILE A 80 -15.22 0.55 4.26
C ILE A 80 -13.80 1.09 4.43
N VAL A 81 -13.72 2.39 4.77
CA VAL A 81 -12.46 3.13 4.86
C VAL A 81 -11.54 2.55 5.94
N GLN A 82 -12.12 2.12 7.06
CA GLN A 82 -11.44 1.48 8.20
C GLN A 82 -10.67 0.23 7.79
N GLU A 83 -11.29 -0.63 6.98
CA GLU A 83 -10.70 -1.89 6.51
C GLU A 83 -9.51 -1.61 5.61
N ILE A 84 -9.68 -0.75 4.61
CA ILE A 84 -8.59 -0.42 3.67
C ILE A 84 -7.45 0.32 4.39
N SER A 85 -7.77 1.20 5.33
CA SER A 85 -6.75 1.87 6.15
C SER A 85 -5.91 0.86 6.95
N SER A 86 -6.56 -0.13 7.56
CA SER A 86 -5.89 -1.19 8.31
C SER A 86 -5.04 -2.09 7.41
N LEU A 87 -5.56 -2.46 6.24
CA LEU A 87 -4.85 -3.28 5.25
C LEU A 87 -3.63 -2.55 4.67
N LEU A 88 -3.76 -1.25 4.39
CA LEU A 88 -2.66 -0.41 3.92
C LEU A 88 -1.56 -0.26 4.98
N LEU A 89 -1.95 -0.06 6.24
CA LEU A 89 -1.00 -0.01 7.36
C LEU A 89 -0.27 -1.33 7.52
N GLU A 90 -0.99 -2.45 7.41
CA GLU A 90 -0.42 -3.78 7.52
C GLU A 90 0.62 -4.03 6.43
N LEU A 91 0.28 -3.74 5.16
CA LEU A 91 1.23 -3.86 4.05
C LEU A 91 2.50 -3.05 4.33
N GLU A 92 2.38 -1.76 4.66
CA GLU A 92 3.54 -0.91 4.95
C GLU A 92 4.41 -1.46 6.08
N SER A 93 3.79 -2.00 7.14
CA SER A 93 4.52 -2.55 8.28
C SER A 93 5.31 -3.81 7.94
N ASN A 94 4.97 -4.49 6.85
CA ASN A 94 5.63 -5.69 6.34
C ASN A 94 6.62 -5.40 5.21
N ILE A 95 6.75 -4.14 4.76
CA ILE A 95 7.78 -3.75 3.80
C ILE A 95 9.06 -3.42 4.57
N ASN A 96 10.18 -4.06 4.19
CA ASN A 96 11.45 -3.84 4.86
C ASN A 96 11.92 -2.40 4.65
N SER A 97 12.51 -1.80 5.68
CA SER A 97 13.01 -0.42 5.60
C SER A 97 14.04 -0.20 4.47
N GLU A 98 14.74 -1.25 4.07
CA GLU A 98 15.68 -1.25 2.94
C GLU A 98 15.00 -0.98 1.60
N ALA A 99 13.75 -1.42 1.45
CA ALA A 99 12.89 -1.20 0.28
C ALA A 99 12.34 0.23 0.21
N MET A 100 12.40 0.96 1.32
CA MET A 100 11.86 2.32 1.44
C MET A 100 12.96 3.37 1.27
N ALA A 101 12.58 4.54 0.76
CA ALA A 101 13.46 5.70 0.67
C ALA A 101 13.95 6.13 2.06
N ASP A 102 15.19 6.62 2.16
CA ASP A 102 15.80 6.96 3.47
C ASP A 102 15.00 8.03 4.25
N LYS A 103 14.32 8.93 3.53
CA LYS A 103 13.46 9.96 4.12
C LYS A 103 12.11 9.41 4.61
N TRP A 104 11.73 8.21 4.19
CA TRP A 104 10.45 7.61 4.57
C TRP A 104 10.29 7.54 6.08
N GLN A 105 11.34 7.16 6.81
CA GLN A 105 11.27 7.06 8.28
C GLN A 105 10.85 8.36 8.97
N GLN A 106 11.15 9.51 8.38
CA GLN A 106 10.77 10.82 8.92
C GLN A 106 9.30 11.15 8.64
N ASN A 107 8.74 10.63 7.54
CA ASN A 107 7.36 10.87 7.11
C ASN A 107 6.39 9.79 7.61
N ARG A 108 6.89 8.56 7.77
CA ARG A 108 6.17 7.35 8.20
C ARG A 108 5.32 7.60 9.44
N PHE A 109 5.88 8.26 10.46
CA PHE A 109 5.13 8.55 11.68
C PHE A 109 3.87 9.38 11.42
N LYS A 110 3.96 10.43 10.59
CA LYS A 110 2.81 11.26 10.23
C LYS A 110 1.82 10.51 9.35
N TRP A 111 2.32 9.65 8.47
CA TRP A 111 1.50 8.81 7.61
C TRP A 111 0.68 7.80 8.42
N ILE A 112 1.31 7.10 9.37
CA ILE A 112 0.62 6.19 10.32
C ILE A 112 -0.43 6.93 11.12
N GLN A 113 -0.11 8.12 11.65
CA GLN A 113 -1.09 8.94 12.37
C GLN A 113 -2.31 9.31 11.52
N GLN A 114 -2.13 9.51 10.21
CA GLN A 114 -3.26 9.78 9.32
C GLN A 114 -4.12 8.54 9.10
N LEU A 115 -3.53 7.36 8.95
CA LEU A 115 -4.28 6.10 8.84
C LEU A 115 -5.05 5.77 10.13
N HIS A 116 -4.44 5.97 11.30
CA HIS A 116 -5.11 5.71 12.56
C HIS A 116 -6.36 6.56 12.78
N LYS A 117 -6.43 7.78 12.23
CA LYS A 117 -7.65 8.61 12.29
C LYS A 117 -8.86 7.92 11.68
N TYR A 118 -8.65 7.06 10.68
CA TYR A 118 -9.73 6.29 10.08
C TYR A 118 -10.15 5.11 10.95
N ASN A 119 -9.22 4.52 11.70
CA ASN A 119 -9.49 3.35 12.55
C ASN A 119 -10.14 3.72 13.90
N GLU A 120 -10.07 4.98 14.32
CA GLU A 120 -10.68 5.50 15.56
C GLU A 120 -12.11 6.03 15.38
N THR A 121 -12.63 6.04 14.14
CA THR A 121 -14.00 6.48 13.78
C THR A 121 -14.94 5.34 13.47
#